data_AF-A0A6A4HV81-F1
#
_entry.id   AF-A0A6A4HV81-F1
#
_cell.length_a   1.000
_cell.length_b   1.000
_cell.length_c   1.000
_cell.angle_alpha   90.00
_cell.angle_beta   90.00
_cell.angle_gamma   90.00
#
_symmetry.space_group_name_H-M   'P 1'
#
loop_
_entity.id
_entity.type
_entity.pdbx_description
1 polymer ?
#
loop_
_entity_poly.entity_id
_entity_poly.type
_entity_poly.pdbx_seq_one_letter_code
_entity_poly.pdbx_strand_id
1 'polypeptide(L)'
;YLLKNPDHYTSYVFVPFYWHTFVTEACSVYYPQDTATAQPKLVLIKQHGKLVGLSSSFDYTHRPIEHEDYNLYDWIQRFQRVSKHKKKQLEDNKDQSDDDNCPPHPVPSKSKSSSLSFIEGHPLANTHVISLRHNHEKIIPNFLGGSLPRPDKEDREFYCSTVLTLFRKDLRFATEETWHDAFLNYNFNNDCIFYMKNINLIYECVDARDDYRAQLKAGKLDNTTKLPSSIPTHLNDDLVSHLCTYDDQIHSDPFELDDII
;
A
#
# COMPACT_ATOMS: atom_id res chain seq x y z
N TYR A 1 7.84 -20.11 29.36
CA TYR A 1 8.84 -19.35 28.59
C TYR A 1 10.17 -20.11 28.60
N LEU A 2 10.49 -20.87 27.55
CA LEU A 2 11.60 -21.83 27.58
C LEU A 2 12.97 -21.24 27.16
N LEU A 3 13.00 -20.11 26.44
CA LEU A 3 14.25 -19.52 25.93
C LEU A 3 14.43 -18.01 26.19
N LYS A 4 13.46 -17.31 26.80
CA LYS A 4 13.50 -15.84 27.04
C LYS A 4 13.79 -14.96 25.81
N ASN A 5 13.81 -15.49 24.60
CA ASN A 5 13.93 -14.69 23.39
C ASN A 5 12.61 -13.93 23.15
N PRO A 6 12.65 -12.63 22.80
CA PRO A 6 11.48 -11.95 22.26
C PRO A 6 11.16 -12.62 20.91
N ASP A 7 10.09 -13.41 20.89
CA ASP A 7 9.69 -14.25 19.76
C ASP A 7 9.11 -13.38 18.62
N HIS A 8 9.99 -12.68 17.91
CA HIS A 8 9.64 -11.81 16.79
C HIS A 8 10.48 -12.13 15.56
N TYR A 9 10.25 -13.29 14.96
CA TYR A 9 10.72 -13.61 13.61
C TYR A 9 9.75 -13.04 12.57
N THR A 10 9.74 -11.72 12.41
CA THR A 10 8.99 -11.05 11.34
C THR A 10 9.99 -10.39 10.40
N SER A 11 10.28 -11.04 9.26
CA SER A 11 11.20 -10.52 8.24
C SER A 11 10.61 -9.33 7.48
N TYR A 12 9.29 -9.28 7.34
CA TYR A 12 8.56 -8.24 6.61
C TYR A 12 7.30 -7.79 7.35
N VAL A 13 6.96 -6.51 7.23
CA VAL A 13 5.73 -5.92 7.77
C VAL A 13 4.83 -5.49 6.62
N PHE A 14 3.60 -5.99 6.63
CA PHE A 14 2.60 -5.67 5.63
C PHE A 14 1.79 -4.46 6.05
N VAL A 15 1.69 -3.44 5.18
CA VAL A 15 0.91 -2.22 5.45
C VAL A 15 -0.34 -2.19 4.58
N PRO A 16 -1.54 -1.94 5.14
CA PRO A 16 -2.77 -1.84 4.36
C PRO A 16 -2.65 -0.81 3.23
N PHE A 17 -3.03 -1.21 2.01
CA PHE A 17 -2.99 -0.36 0.83
C PHE A 17 -4.26 -0.52 -0.01
N TYR A 18 -5.17 0.45 0.09
CA TYR A 18 -6.41 0.50 -0.69
C TYR A 18 -6.14 1.05 -2.10
N TRP A 19 -5.62 0.18 -2.98
CA TRP A 19 -5.07 0.58 -4.27
C TRP A 19 -6.10 1.22 -5.21
N HIS A 20 -7.34 0.73 -5.19
CA HIS A 20 -8.39 1.20 -6.09
C HIS A 20 -8.68 2.70 -5.92
N THR A 21 -8.57 3.25 -4.70
CA THR A 21 -8.77 4.68 -4.45
C THR A 21 -7.80 5.54 -5.27
N PHE A 22 -6.55 5.11 -5.40
CA PHE A 22 -5.53 5.83 -6.15
C PHE A 22 -5.76 5.71 -7.66
N VAL A 23 -6.13 4.53 -8.14
CA VAL A 23 -6.42 4.30 -9.56
C VAL A 23 -7.64 5.09 -9.99
N THR A 24 -8.71 5.11 -9.19
CA THR A 24 -9.90 5.92 -9.47
C THR A 24 -9.57 7.41 -9.52
N GLU A 25 -8.77 7.92 -8.58
CA GLU A 25 -8.38 9.34 -8.59
C GLU A 25 -7.52 9.67 -9.83
N ALA A 26 -6.54 8.83 -10.16
CA ALA A 26 -5.72 8.98 -11.36
C ALA A 26 -6.57 8.97 -12.63
N CYS A 27 -7.53 8.03 -12.74
CA CYS A 27 -8.44 7.93 -13.88
C CYS A 27 -9.42 9.11 -13.96
N SER A 28 -9.86 9.66 -12.82
CA SER A 28 -10.86 10.73 -12.79
C SER A 28 -10.40 12.03 -13.47
N VAL A 29 -9.09 12.25 -13.54
CA VAL A 29 -8.49 13.40 -14.24
C VAL A 29 -8.72 13.32 -15.75
N TYR A 30 -8.74 12.10 -16.30
CA TYR A 30 -8.83 11.84 -17.74
C TYR A 30 -10.24 11.46 -18.18
N TYR A 31 -10.93 10.67 -17.35
CA TYR A 31 -12.26 10.12 -17.61
C TYR A 31 -13.20 10.44 -16.42
N PRO A 32 -13.55 11.73 -16.22
CA PRO A 32 -14.39 12.14 -15.11
C PRO A 32 -15.81 11.55 -15.18
N GLN A 33 -16.30 11.27 -16.39
CA GLN A 33 -17.64 10.70 -16.59
C GLN A 33 -17.73 9.24 -16.11
N ASP A 34 -16.67 8.46 -16.34
CA ASP A 34 -16.62 7.04 -15.98
C ASP A 34 -16.42 6.85 -14.47
N THR A 35 -15.74 7.81 -13.83
CA THR A 35 -15.45 7.78 -12.38
C THR A 35 -16.50 8.47 -11.51
N ALA A 36 -17.38 9.30 -12.08
CA ALA A 36 -18.42 10.04 -11.34
C ALA A 36 -19.43 9.14 -10.59
N THR A 37 -19.55 7.88 -10.99
CA THR A 37 -20.46 6.91 -10.36
C THR A 37 -19.79 6.16 -9.20
N ALA A 38 -18.46 6.19 -9.11
CA ALA A 38 -17.72 5.55 -8.03
C ALA A 38 -17.78 6.45 -6.77
N GLN A 39 -18.45 5.99 -5.72
CA GLN A 39 -18.48 6.68 -4.43
C GLN A 39 -17.13 6.46 -3.72
N PRO A 40 -16.28 7.50 -3.56
CA PRO A 40 -14.98 7.32 -2.93
C PRO A 40 -15.15 6.97 -1.44
N LYS A 41 -14.42 5.97 -0.97
CA LYS A 41 -14.38 5.64 0.46
C LYS A 41 -13.61 6.73 1.21
N LEU A 42 -14.32 7.55 1.97
CA LEU A 42 -13.77 8.66 2.74
C LEU A 42 -13.92 8.41 4.24
N VAL A 43 -12.94 8.86 5.01
CA VAL A 43 -13.07 9.00 6.46
C VAL A 43 -13.51 10.42 6.77
N LEU A 44 -14.63 10.60 7.47
CA LEU A 44 -15.08 11.92 7.92
C LEU A 44 -14.28 12.37 9.15
N ILE A 45 -13.68 13.54 9.08
CA ILE A 45 -12.97 14.18 10.19
C ILE A 45 -13.60 15.54 10.50
N LYS A 46 -13.69 15.90 11.79
CA LYS A 46 -14.17 17.22 12.21
C LYS A 46 -12.99 18.17 12.38
N GLN A 47 -12.96 19.26 11.61
CA GLN A 47 -11.96 20.32 11.73
C GLN A 47 -12.62 21.69 11.84
N HIS A 48 -12.25 22.47 12.87
CA HIS A 48 -12.79 23.81 13.12
C HIS A 48 -14.34 23.86 13.05
N GLY A 49 -15.01 22.81 13.55
CA GLY A 49 -16.47 22.71 13.53
C GLY A 49 -17.09 22.21 12.21
N LYS A 50 -16.31 22.00 11.16
CA LYS A 50 -16.77 21.48 9.85
C LYS A 50 -16.39 20.02 9.67
N LEU A 51 -17.27 19.23 9.04
CA LEU A 51 -16.95 17.87 8.58
C LEU A 51 -16.18 17.96 7.26
N VAL A 52 -15.05 17.27 7.19
CA VAL A 52 -14.16 17.19 6.02
C VAL A 52 -13.95 15.73 5.68
N GLY A 53 -14.07 15.36 4.42
CA GLY A 53 -13.72 14.03 3.94
C GLY A 53 -12.20 13.88 3.78
N LEU A 54 -11.64 12.79 4.29
CA LEU A 54 -10.24 12.43 4.17
C LEU A 54 -10.13 11.13 3.36
N SER A 55 -9.57 11.23 2.16
CA SER A 55 -9.20 10.07 1.34
C SER A 55 -7.85 9.50 1.76
N SER A 56 -7.63 8.21 1.54
CA SER A 56 -6.31 7.57 1.73
C SER A 56 -5.26 8.08 0.76
N SER A 57 -5.67 8.61 -0.39
CA SER A 57 -4.78 9.13 -1.43
C SER A 57 -4.20 10.50 -1.13
N PHE A 58 -4.85 11.27 -0.24
CA PHE A 58 -4.48 12.66 0.05
C PHE A 58 -3.03 12.80 0.51
N ASP A 59 -2.52 11.84 1.28
CA ASP A 59 -1.14 11.87 1.77
C ASP A 59 -0.12 11.83 0.61
N TYR A 60 -0.43 11.11 -0.47
CA TYR A 60 0.43 11.00 -1.65
C TYR A 60 0.21 12.16 -2.63
N THR A 61 -1.03 12.58 -2.84
CA THR A 61 -1.35 13.65 -3.80
C THR A 61 -0.91 15.02 -3.31
N HIS A 62 -0.84 15.20 -1.98
CA HIS A 62 -0.34 16.40 -1.34
C HIS A 62 1.01 16.17 -0.65
N ARG A 63 1.81 15.22 -1.14
CA ARG A 63 3.15 14.94 -0.59
C ARG A 63 4.08 16.15 -0.72
N PRO A 64 5.12 16.24 0.14
CA PRO A 64 6.15 17.29 0.02
C PRO A 64 6.81 17.26 -1.36
N ILE A 65 7.19 18.42 -1.88
CA ILE A 65 7.83 18.56 -3.21
C ILE A 65 9.14 17.77 -3.27
N GLU A 66 9.86 17.68 -2.15
CA GLU A 66 11.09 16.89 -2.05
C GLU A 66 10.88 15.39 -2.29
N HIS A 67 9.63 14.93 -2.25
CA HIS A 67 9.25 13.54 -2.47
C HIS A 67 8.43 13.35 -3.76
N GLU A 68 8.39 14.33 -4.65
CA GLU A 68 7.68 14.24 -5.92
C GLU A 68 8.20 13.07 -6.78
N ASP A 69 9.50 12.79 -6.69
CA ASP A 69 10.22 11.74 -7.43
C ASP A 69 9.95 10.30 -6.96
N TYR A 70 9.13 10.08 -5.93
CA TYR A 70 8.74 8.73 -5.51
C TYR A 70 7.45 8.33 -6.21
N ASN A 71 7.44 7.14 -6.81
CA ASN A 71 6.20 6.52 -7.24
C ASN A 71 5.38 6.08 -6.01
N LEU A 72 4.11 5.71 -6.24
CA LEU A 72 3.19 5.38 -5.17
C LEU A 72 3.63 4.15 -4.37
N TYR A 73 4.13 3.11 -5.03
CA TYR A 73 4.59 1.90 -4.36
C TYR A 73 5.74 2.19 -3.39
N ASP A 74 6.78 2.87 -3.88
CA ASP A 74 7.93 3.30 -3.06
C ASP A 74 7.50 4.25 -1.95
N TRP A 75 6.54 5.13 -2.22
CA TRP A 75 6.00 6.06 -1.24
C TRP A 75 5.39 5.34 -0.04
N ILE A 76 4.53 4.36 -0.30
CA ILE A 76 3.86 3.56 0.75
C ILE A 76 4.88 2.79 1.58
N GLN A 77 5.91 2.26 0.91
CA GLN A 77 6.98 1.52 1.56
C GLN A 77 7.85 2.42 2.45
N ARG A 78 8.18 3.63 1.97
CA ARG A 78 9.19 4.51 2.60
C ARG A 78 8.62 5.48 3.59
N PHE A 79 7.38 5.95 3.40
CA PHE A 79 6.86 7.08 4.15
C PHE A 79 5.61 6.74 4.96
N GLN A 80 5.44 7.48 6.04
CA GLN A 80 4.25 7.44 6.88
C GLN A 80 3.88 8.82 7.37
N ARG A 81 2.57 9.06 7.47
CA ARG A 81 2.04 10.23 8.15
C ARG A 81 2.16 10.07 9.66
N VAL A 82 2.73 11.07 10.33
CA VAL A 82 2.86 11.12 11.79
C VAL A 82 2.31 12.44 12.33
N SER A 83 1.69 12.38 13.51
CA SER A 83 1.20 13.59 14.20
C SER A 83 2.37 14.42 14.73
N LYS A 84 2.32 15.74 14.56
CA LYS A 84 3.33 16.68 15.09
C LYS A 84 3.46 16.58 16.61
N HIS A 85 2.37 16.26 17.32
CA HIS A 85 2.36 16.18 18.79
C HIS A 85 3.04 14.93 19.36
N LYS A 86 3.12 13.83 18.60
CA LYS A 86 3.82 12.61 19.05
C LYS A 86 5.34 12.75 19.05
N LYS A 87 5.89 13.69 18.27
CA LYS A 87 7.35 13.86 18.12
C LYS A 87 8.02 14.40 19.40
N LYS A 88 7.29 15.17 20.22
CA LYS A 88 7.82 15.77 21.45
C LYS A 88 8.11 14.73 22.55
N GLN A 89 7.43 13.57 22.54
CA GLN A 89 7.63 12.53 23.57
C GLN A 89 8.79 11.56 23.27
N LEU A 90 9.38 11.60 22.07
CA LEU A 90 10.53 10.75 21.71
C LEU A 90 11.89 11.45 21.95
N GLU A 91 11.91 12.78 22.10
CA GLU A 91 13.15 13.54 22.35
C GLU A 91 13.44 13.72 23.86
N ASP A 92 12.46 13.53 24.74
CA ASP A 92 12.62 13.68 26.21
C ASP A 92 13.14 12.41 26.92
N ASN A 93 13.31 11.28 26.23
CA ASN A 93 13.85 10.03 26.79
C ASN A 93 15.27 9.70 26.30
N LYS A 94 16.17 10.69 26.28
CA LYS A 94 17.61 10.41 26.30
C LYS A 94 18.11 10.57 27.72
N ASP A 95 18.24 9.41 28.36
CA ASP A 95 18.71 9.24 29.72
C ASP A 95 20.01 9.98 30.02
N GLN A 96 20.02 10.57 31.20
CA GLN A 96 21.17 11.07 31.93
C GLN A 96 22.17 9.94 32.14
N SER A 97 23.34 10.06 31.53
CA SER A 97 24.57 9.50 32.08
C SER A 97 25.43 10.70 32.50
N ASP A 98 25.47 10.96 33.80
CA ASP A 98 26.45 11.84 34.43
C ASP A 98 27.84 11.23 34.25
N ASP A 99 28.69 11.86 33.44
CA ASP A 99 30.14 11.79 33.63
C ASP A 99 30.77 13.14 33.23
N ASP A 100 31.60 13.62 34.14
CA ASP A 100 32.13 14.97 34.20
C ASP A 100 33.28 15.15 33.20
N ASN A 101 33.42 16.39 32.71
CA ASN A 101 34.65 17.00 32.20
C ASN A 101 35.03 16.83 30.70
N CYS A 102 34.54 17.74 29.84
CA CYS A 102 35.26 18.14 28.62
C CYS A 102 34.92 19.59 28.18
N PRO A 103 35.89 20.44 27.75
CA PRO A 103 35.68 21.86 27.51
C PRO A 103 34.83 22.17 26.26
N PRO A 104 34.22 23.37 26.16
CA PRO A 104 33.22 23.68 25.15
C PRO A 104 33.85 23.88 23.77
N HIS A 105 33.69 22.89 22.88
CA HIS A 105 33.87 23.11 21.45
C HIS A 105 32.60 23.77 20.86
N PRO A 106 32.73 24.76 19.94
CA PRO A 106 31.56 25.37 19.31
C PRO A 106 30.89 24.33 18.40
N VAL A 107 29.75 23.81 18.84
CA VAL A 107 28.88 22.97 18.01
C VAL A 107 28.38 23.81 16.84
N PRO A 108 28.59 23.37 15.58
CA PRO A 108 27.98 24.02 14.44
C PRO A 108 26.47 23.89 14.56
N SER A 109 25.82 25.01 14.28
CA SER A 109 24.39 25.23 14.22
C SER A 109 23.61 24.04 13.65
N LYS A 110 22.55 23.65 14.36
CA LYS A 110 21.52 22.70 13.92
C LYS A 110 21.07 23.06 12.51
N SER A 111 21.52 22.28 11.53
CA SER A 111 21.13 22.45 10.12
C SER A 111 19.70 21.96 9.92
N LYS A 112 18.79 22.90 9.64
CA LYS A 112 17.56 22.76 8.86
C LYS A 112 16.77 21.47 9.09
N SER A 113 15.76 21.52 9.96
CA SER A 113 14.60 20.65 9.82
C SER A 113 13.95 20.93 8.47
N SER A 114 14.30 20.18 7.42
CA SER A 114 13.53 20.10 6.19
C SER A 114 12.13 19.63 6.58
N SER A 115 11.21 20.58 6.68
CA SER A 115 9.85 20.32 7.10
C SER A 115 9.20 19.45 6.02
N LEU A 116 9.14 18.14 6.24
CA LEU A 116 8.37 17.14 5.47
C LEU A 116 6.85 17.36 5.60
N SER A 117 6.40 18.60 5.49
CA SER A 117 5.01 18.99 5.60
C SER A 117 4.32 18.80 4.26
N PHE A 118 3.04 18.43 4.31
CA PHE A 118 2.18 18.35 3.13
C PHE A 118 2.10 19.70 2.41
N ILE A 119 1.94 19.67 1.09
CA ILE A 119 1.64 20.87 0.30
C ILE A 119 0.22 21.38 0.59
N GLU A 120 -0.09 22.58 0.09
CA GLU A 120 -1.39 23.22 0.26
C GLU A 120 -2.53 22.34 -0.27
N GLY A 121 -3.66 22.33 0.43
CA GLY A 121 -4.84 21.51 0.09
C GLY A 121 -5.02 20.27 0.97
N HIS A 122 -3.97 19.80 1.66
CA HIS A 122 -4.09 18.62 2.52
C HIS A 122 -4.87 18.94 3.81
N PRO A 123 -5.97 18.22 4.13
CA PRO A 123 -6.76 18.49 5.33
C PRO A 123 -5.95 18.43 6.62
N LEU A 124 -4.90 17.60 6.68
CA LEU A 124 -4.09 17.42 7.88
C LEU A 124 -2.73 18.14 7.86
N ALA A 125 -2.49 19.06 6.91
CA ALA A 125 -1.21 19.78 6.77
C ALA A 125 -0.72 20.43 8.08
N ASN A 126 -1.65 20.98 8.87
CA ASN A 126 -1.31 21.68 10.10
C ASN A 126 -0.99 20.74 11.27
N THR A 127 -1.56 19.53 11.30
CA THR A 127 -1.49 18.61 12.45
C THR A 127 -0.53 17.44 12.25
N HIS A 128 -0.21 17.11 11.00
CA HIS A 128 0.60 15.97 10.62
C HIS A 128 1.76 16.37 9.70
N VAL A 129 2.79 15.52 9.68
CA VAL A 129 3.92 15.59 8.76
C VAL A 129 4.21 14.20 8.21
N ILE A 130 5.00 14.14 7.16
CA ILE A 130 5.55 12.89 6.65
C ILE A 130 6.84 12.56 7.39
N SER A 131 7.04 11.28 7.68
CA SER A 131 8.27 10.74 8.23
C SER A 131 8.72 9.56 7.38
N LEU A 132 10.04 9.44 7.21
CA LEU A 132 10.65 8.22 6.70
C LEU A 132 10.38 7.08 7.71
N ARG A 133 10.02 5.89 7.20
CA ARG A 133 9.88 4.66 7.97
C ARG A 133 11.26 4.05 8.19
N HIS A 134 11.54 3.62 9.41
CA HIS A 134 12.70 2.78 9.70
C HIS A 134 12.50 1.40 9.05
N ASN A 135 13.59 0.79 8.53
CA ASN A 135 13.54 -0.50 7.82
C ASN A 135 12.49 -0.55 6.69
N HIS A 136 12.35 0.54 5.91
CA HIS A 136 11.36 0.59 4.83
C HIS A 136 11.49 -0.58 3.83
N GLU A 137 12.69 -1.11 3.62
CA GLU A 137 12.97 -2.28 2.75
C GLU A 137 12.22 -3.55 3.18
N LYS A 138 11.81 -3.62 4.45
CA LYS A 138 11.01 -4.72 5.01
C LYS A 138 9.52 -4.44 4.99
N ILE A 139 9.10 -3.25 4.57
CA ILE A 139 7.69 -2.88 4.47
C ILE A 139 7.17 -3.32 3.10
N ILE A 140 6.06 -4.04 3.06
CA ILE A 140 5.41 -4.49 1.83
C ILE A 140 3.97 -3.97 1.80
N PRO A 141 3.54 -3.27 0.74
CA PRO A 141 2.14 -2.91 0.56
C PRO A 141 1.25 -4.16 0.49
N ASN A 142 0.22 -4.22 1.33
CA ASN A 142 -0.83 -5.22 1.27
C ASN A 142 -2.02 -4.66 0.50
N PHE A 143 -2.20 -5.12 -0.73
CA PHE A 143 -3.24 -4.62 -1.64
C PHE A 143 -4.63 -5.04 -1.16
N LEU A 144 -5.47 -4.05 -0.84
CA LEU A 144 -6.86 -4.21 -0.39
C LEU A 144 -7.82 -3.55 -1.36
N GLY A 145 -9.05 -4.07 -1.43
CA GLY A 145 -10.10 -3.55 -2.32
C GLY A 145 -10.28 -4.36 -3.61
N GLY A 146 -10.03 -5.68 -3.54
CA GLY A 146 -10.13 -6.60 -4.68
C GLY A 146 -8.78 -6.97 -5.27
N SER A 147 -8.78 -7.97 -6.15
CA SER A 147 -7.59 -8.42 -6.87
C SER A 147 -7.12 -7.37 -7.87
N LEU A 148 -5.79 -7.19 -7.98
CA LEU A 148 -5.20 -6.35 -9.02
C LEU A 148 -5.54 -6.87 -10.43
N PRO A 149 -5.67 -6.02 -11.45
CA PRO A 149 -5.90 -6.48 -12.81
C PRO A 149 -4.74 -7.37 -13.29
N ARG A 150 -5.07 -8.38 -14.08
CA ARG A 150 -4.06 -9.28 -14.68
C ARG A 150 -3.61 -8.73 -16.04
N PRO A 151 -2.35 -8.95 -16.44
CA PRO A 151 -1.83 -8.48 -17.72
C PRO A 151 -2.46 -9.17 -18.94
N ASP A 152 -2.97 -10.39 -18.76
CA ASP A 152 -3.48 -11.31 -19.79
C ASP A 152 -5.01 -11.33 -19.91
N LYS A 153 -5.75 -10.63 -19.03
CA LYS A 153 -7.22 -10.50 -19.06
C LYS A 153 -7.68 -9.31 -19.89
N GLU A 154 -8.98 -9.28 -20.21
CA GLU A 154 -9.58 -8.44 -21.27
C GLU A 154 -9.45 -6.92 -21.06
N ASP A 155 -9.41 -6.41 -19.82
CA ASP A 155 -9.33 -4.96 -19.60
C ASP A 155 -7.88 -4.45 -19.55
N ARG A 156 -7.28 -4.31 -20.74
CA ARG A 156 -5.90 -3.86 -20.90
C ARG A 156 -5.71 -2.41 -20.44
N GLU A 157 -6.68 -1.54 -20.69
CA GLU A 157 -6.63 -0.13 -20.27
C GLU A 157 -6.59 -0.02 -18.75
N PHE A 158 -7.45 -0.77 -18.04
CA PHE A 158 -7.47 -0.78 -16.58
C PHE A 158 -6.21 -1.40 -15.97
N TYR A 159 -5.64 -2.44 -16.60
CA TYR A 159 -4.33 -2.95 -16.21
C TYR A 159 -3.25 -1.87 -16.34
N CYS A 160 -3.16 -1.24 -17.50
CA CYS A 160 -2.15 -0.22 -17.79
C CYS A 160 -2.30 0.99 -16.84
N SER A 161 -3.52 1.47 -16.61
CA SER A 161 -3.78 2.58 -15.67
C SER A 161 -3.40 2.23 -14.24
N THR A 162 -3.66 0.99 -13.81
CA THR A 162 -3.28 0.51 -12.48
C THR A 162 -1.76 0.45 -12.32
N VAL A 163 -1.05 -0.14 -13.27
CA VAL A 163 0.42 -0.26 -13.18
C VAL A 163 1.10 1.12 -13.26
N LEU A 164 0.61 2.00 -14.13
CA LEU A 164 1.10 3.38 -14.19
C LEU A 164 0.83 4.13 -12.88
N THR A 165 -0.36 3.99 -12.30
CA THR A 165 -0.69 4.58 -10.99
C THR A 165 0.29 4.15 -9.89
N LEU A 166 0.71 2.88 -9.89
CA LEU A 166 1.60 2.33 -8.87
C LEU A 166 3.05 2.78 -9.04
N PHE A 167 3.56 2.74 -10.27
CA PHE A 167 5.01 2.77 -10.53
C PHE A 167 5.48 4.00 -11.30
N ARG A 168 4.58 4.80 -11.85
CA ARG A 168 4.93 6.08 -12.48
C ARG A 168 4.98 7.18 -11.41
N LYS A 169 6.02 8.01 -11.50
CA LYS A 169 6.26 9.13 -10.56
C LYS A 169 5.33 10.32 -10.82
N ASP A 170 5.09 10.60 -12.09
CA ASP A 170 4.23 11.68 -12.55
C ASP A 170 3.03 11.13 -13.31
N LEU A 171 1.83 11.24 -12.76
CA LEU A 171 0.61 10.75 -13.38
C LEU A 171 0.03 11.69 -14.45
N ARG A 172 0.72 12.79 -14.77
CA ARG A 172 0.33 13.71 -15.84
C ARG A 172 0.89 13.21 -17.18
N PHE A 173 0.02 12.76 -18.07
CA PHE A 173 0.28 12.51 -19.49
C PHE A 173 -0.62 13.37 -20.37
N ALA A 174 -0.28 13.45 -21.66
CA ALA A 174 -1.00 14.22 -22.66
C ALA A 174 -2.45 13.74 -22.77
N THR A 175 -3.40 14.67 -22.93
CA THR A 175 -4.85 14.39 -22.93
C THR A 175 -5.33 13.46 -24.05
N GLU A 176 -4.50 13.17 -25.04
CA GLU A 176 -4.83 12.33 -26.20
C GLU A 176 -4.15 10.94 -26.17
N GLU A 177 -3.28 10.66 -25.20
CA GLU A 177 -2.61 9.36 -25.08
C GLU A 177 -3.49 8.37 -24.29
N THR A 178 -3.60 7.13 -24.77
CA THR A 178 -4.29 6.04 -24.03
C THR A 178 -3.44 5.54 -22.86
N TRP A 179 -4.03 4.87 -21.87
CA TRP A 179 -3.22 4.27 -20.80
C TRP A 179 -2.30 3.19 -21.36
N HIS A 180 -2.74 2.47 -22.38
CA HIS A 180 -1.93 1.48 -23.07
C HIS A 180 -0.67 2.07 -23.71
N ASP A 181 -0.82 3.14 -24.49
CA ASP A 181 0.31 3.81 -25.15
C ASP A 181 1.27 4.41 -24.11
N ALA A 182 0.72 5.10 -23.10
CA ALA A 182 1.51 5.65 -22.00
C ALA A 182 2.29 4.56 -21.26
N PHE A 183 1.73 3.36 -21.13
CA PHE A 183 2.38 2.22 -20.50
C PHE A 183 3.54 1.70 -21.37
N LEU A 184 3.34 1.57 -22.69
CA LEU A 184 4.38 1.10 -23.60
C LEU A 184 5.55 2.10 -23.71
N ASN A 185 5.25 3.40 -23.64
CA ASN A 185 6.24 4.48 -23.73
C ASN A 185 6.99 4.72 -22.41
N TYR A 186 6.47 4.21 -21.28
CA TYR A 186 7.08 4.43 -19.98
C TYR A 186 8.25 3.46 -19.71
N ASN A 187 9.41 4.03 -19.41
CA ASN A 187 10.60 3.26 -19.03
C ASN A 187 10.54 2.88 -17.55
N PHE A 188 9.98 1.71 -17.25
CA PHE A 188 10.01 1.13 -15.91
C PHE A 188 11.43 0.74 -15.51
N ASN A 189 11.81 1.06 -14.27
CA ASN A 189 13.08 0.59 -13.73
C ASN A 189 13.01 -0.91 -13.35
N ASN A 190 14.16 -1.51 -13.04
CA ASN A 190 14.24 -2.93 -12.71
C ASN A 190 13.41 -3.32 -11.49
N ASP A 191 13.31 -2.45 -10.49
CA ASP A 191 12.54 -2.71 -9.27
C ASP A 191 11.04 -2.77 -9.58
N CYS A 192 10.52 -1.82 -10.37
CA CYS A 192 9.13 -1.83 -10.84
C CYS A 192 8.82 -3.10 -11.63
N ILE A 193 9.70 -3.48 -12.56
CA ILE A 193 9.54 -4.73 -13.34
C ILE A 193 9.54 -5.96 -12.42
N PHE A 194 10.42 -5.98 -11.42
CA PHE A 194 10.48 -7.05 -10.42
C PHE A 194 9.19 -7.13 -9.60
N TYR A 195 8.67 -6.00 -9.12
CA TYR A 195 7.39 -5.97 -8.39
C TYR A 195 6.21 -6.41 -9.26
N MET A 196 6.15 -5.97 -10.52
CA MET A 196 5.12 -6.40 -11.47
C MET A 196 5.13 -7.92 -11.68
N LYS A 197 6.32 -8.52 -11.82
CA LYS A 197 6.46 -9.99 -11.92
C LYS A 197 5.98 -10.70 -10.66
N ASN A 198 6.34 -10.20 -9.48
CA ASN A 198 5.92 -10.79 -8.20
C ASN A 198 4.41 -10.68 -8.00
N ILE A 199 3.79 -9.58 -8.42
CA ILE A 199 2.34 -9.43 -8.41
C ILE A 199 1.70 -10.47 -9.34
N ASN A 200 2.26 -10.69 -10.54
CA ASN A 200 1.75 -11.68 -11.48
C ASN A 200 1.90 -13.12 -10.99
N LEU A 201 2.97 -13.42 -10.25
CA LEU A 201 3.24 -14.74 -9.68
C LEU A 201 2.09 -15.25 -8.80
N ILE A 202 1.37 -14.35 -8.11
CA ILE A 202 0.19 -14.72 -7.32
C ILE A 202 -0.86 -15.39 -8.21
N TYR A 203 -1.08 -14.87 -9.42
CA TYR A 203 -2.02 -15.43 -10.37
C TYR A 203 -1.54 -16.74 -10.97
N GLU A 204 -0.26 -16.83 -11.33
CA GLU A 204 0.34 -18.08 -11.82
C GLU A 204 0.16 -19.22 -10.80
N CYS A 205 0.36 -18.95 -9.51
CA CYS A 205 0.15 -19.93 -8.44
C CYS A 205 -1.33 -20.32 -8.27
N VAL A 206 -2.25 -19.35 -8.32
CA VAL A 206 -3.69 -19.60 -8.21
C VAL A 206 -4.18 -20.44 -9.38
N ASP A 207 -3.79 -20.09 -10.60
CA ASP A 207 -4.18 -20.79 -11.82
C ASP A 207 -3.61 -22.21 -11.81
N ALA A 208 -2.34 -22.41 -11.46
CA ALA A 208 -1.74 -23.74 -11.34
C ALA A 208 -2.47 -24.64 -10.33
N ARG A 209 -2.88 -24.06 -9.19
CA ARG A 209 -3.68 -24.78 -8.18
C ARG A 209 -5.04 -25.18 -8.72
N ASP A 210 -5.72 -24.26 -9.39
CA ASP A 210 -7.09 -24.47 -9.87
C ASP A 210 -7.11 -25.40 -11.10
N ASP A 211 -6.09 -25.35 -11.96
CA ASP A 211 -5.83 -26.31 -13.03
C ASP A 211 -5.61 -27.72 -12.47
N TYR A 212 -4.80 -27.86 -11.42
CA TYR A 212 -4.59 -29.15 -10.75
C TYR A 212 -5.90 -29.70 -10.19
N ARG A 213 -6.70 -28.86 -9.51
CA ARG A 213 -8.02 -29.22 -8.99
C ARG A 213 -8.99 -29.63 -10.11
N ALA A 214 -8.98 -28.92 -11.24
CA ALA A 214 -9.80 -29.24 -12.40
C ALA A 214 -9.40 -30.59 -13.02
N GLN A 215 -8.11 -30.89 -13.10
CA GLN A 215 -7.60 -32.18 -13.58
C GLN A 215 -7.99 -33.35 -12.67
N LEU A 216 -7.95 -33.16 -11.34
CA LEU A 216 -8.46 -34.16 -10.37
C LEU A 216 -9.96 -34.41 -10.56
N LYS A 217 -10.77 -33.35 -10.67
CA LYS A 217 -12.22 -33.47 -10.92
C LYS A 217 -12.53 -34.15 -12.26
N ALA A 218 -11.70 -33.92 -13.27
CA ALA A 218 -11.85 -34.53 -14.59
C ALA A 218 -11.34 -35.98 -14.65
N GLY A 219 -10.87 -36.57 -13.54
CA GLY A 219 -10.33 -37.93 -13.49
C GLY A 219 -9.05 -38.12 -14.30
N LYS A 220 -8.31 -37.04 -14.59
CA LYS A 220 -7.08 -37.06 -15.40
C LYS A 220 -5.83 -37.38 -14.57
N LEU A 221 -5.91 -37.32 -13.24
CA LEU A 221 -4.84 -37.70 -12.30
C LEU A 221 -5.38 -38.70 -11.27
N ASP A 222 -4.65 -39.81 -11.08
CA ASP A 222 -4.90 -40.75 -9.98
C ASP A 222 -4.34 -40.20 -8.66
N ASN A 223 -5.08 -40.40 -7.55
CA ASN A 223 -4.75 -39.99 -6.18
C ASN A 223 -3.42 -40.58 -5.62
N THR A 224 -2.67 -41.33 -6.43
CA THR A 224 -1.41 -42.02 -6.07
C THR A 224 -0.17 -41.18 -6.28
N THR A 225 -0.27 -40.01 -6.91
CA THR A 225 0.88 -39.08 -7.06
C THR A 225 1.07 -38.29 -5.76
N LYS A 226 1.78 -38.90 -4.81
CA LYS A 226 2.17 -38.26 -3.54
C LYS A 226 2.98 -36.99 -3.82
N LEU A 227 2.52 -35.84 -3.30
CA LEU A 227 3.41 -34.70 -3.09
C LEU A 227 4.60 -35.16 -2.23
N PRO A 228 5.85 -34.71 -2.49
CA PRO A 228 6.94 -34.92 -1.55
C PRO A 228 6.54 -34.28 -0.22
N SER A 229 6.57 -35.07 0.85
CA SER A 229 6.08 -34.78 2.20
C SER A 229 6.95 -33.78 2.97
N SER A 230 7.35 -32.68 2.35
CA SER A 230 8.34 -31.73 2.89
C SER A 230 7.82 -30.30 2.99
N ILE A 231 6.52 -30.10 3.17
CA ILE A 231 5.98 -28.81 3.62
C ILE A 231 5.43 -29.04 5.03
N PRO A 232 6.06 -28.47 6.08
CA PRO A 232 5.51 -28.49 7.42
C PRO A 232 4.11 -27.87 7.38
N THR A 233 3.12 -28.64 7.86
CA THR A 233 1.68 -28.31 7.94
C THR A 233 1.35 -27.19 8.92
N HIS A 234 2.24 -26.21 9.10
CA HIS A 234 2.07 -25.11 10.03
C HIS A 234 2.23 -23.72 9.40
N LEU A 235 2.28 -23.63 8.07
CA LEU A 235 2.29 -22.36 7.34
C LEU A 235 1.06 -22.25 6.43
N ASN A 236 0.05 -21.56 6.99
CA ASN A 236 -0.88 -20.67 6.28
C ASN A 236 -1.97 -21.28 5.38
N ASP A 237 -2.83 -22.13 5.94
CA ASP A 237 -4.21 -22.24 5.43
C ASP A 237 -5.00 -20.94 5.67
N ASP A 238 -4.70 -20.18 6.73
CA ASP A 238 -5.43 -18.95 7.07
C ASP A 238 -5.15 -17.79 6.11
N LEU A 239 -3.94 -17.66 5.56
CA LEU A 239 -3.57 -16.49 4.74
C LEU A 239 -4.14 -16.55 3.32
N VAL A 240 -4.35 -17.77 2.80
CA VAL A 240 -4.97 -18.00 1.47
C VAL A 240 -6.49 -18.16 1.60
N SER A 241 -6.98 -18.76 2.69
CA SER A 241 -8.42 -18.82 2.98
C SER A 241 -9.03 -17.41 3.07
N HIS A 242 -8.37 -16.47 3.75
CA HIS A 242 -8.85 -15.09 3.86
C HIS A 242 -8.88 -14.32 2.52
N LEU A 243 -8.04 -14.72 1.55
CA LEU A 243 -8.06 -14.18 0.19
C LEU A 243 -9.16 -14.80 -0.68
N CYS A 244 -9.61 -16.02 -0.37
CA CYS A 244 -10.64 -16.73 -1.15
C CYS A 244 -12.06 -16.60 -0.57
N THR A 245 -12.24 -16.39 0.73
CA THR A 245 -13.60 -16.22 1.33
C THR A 245 -14.22 -14.86 1.05
N TYR A 246 -13.46 -13.89 0.52
CA TYR A 246 -13.97 -12.55 0.23
C TYR A 246 -14.82 -12.47 -1.06
N ASP A 247 -14.72 -13.46 -1.96
CA ASP A 247 -15.50 -13.48 -3.20
C ASP A 247 -16.90 -14.10 -3.02
N ASP A 248 -17.12 -14.96 -2.01
CA ASP A 248 -18.38 -15.72 -1.88
C ASP A 248 -19.44 -15.05 -0.97
N GLN A 249 -19.11 -13.99 -0.22
CA GLN A 249 -20.06 -13.36 0.73
C GLN A 249 -20.72 -12.05 0.25
N ILE A 250 -20.43 -11.56 -0.96
CA ILE A 250 -20.98 -10.26 -1.42
C ILE A 250 -22.44 -10.37 -1.90
N HIS A 251 -23.05 -11.57 -1.94
CA HIS A 251 -24.40 -11.73 -2.50
C HIS A 251 -25.57 -12.00 -1.58
N SER A 252 -25.44 -12.00 -0.25
CA SER A 252 -26.62 -12.08 0.63
C SER A 252 -26.33 -11.61 2.06
N ASP A 253 -26.55 -10.33 2.37
CA ASP A 253 -27.41 -9.94 3.51
C ASP A 253 -27.51 -8.41 3.67
N PRO A 254 -28.71 -7.85 3.88
CA PRO A 254 -28.92 -6.47 4.28
C PRO A 254 -28.86 -6.36 5.81
N PHE A 255 -27.89 -5.62 6.36
CA PHE A 255 -27.85 -5.36 7.80
C PHE A 255 -28.52 -4.02 8.11
N GLU A 256 -29.64 -4.11 8.82
CA GLU A 256 -30.42 -3.02 9.39
C GLU A 256 -29.61 -2.25 10.44
N LEU A 257 -29.77 -0.93 10.41
CA LEU A 257 -29.27 0.02 11.39
C LEU A 257 -30.34 0.17 12.47
N ASP A 258 -30.19 -0.54 13.59
CA ASP A 258 -30.78 -0.12 14.85
C ASP A 258 -29.82 -0.49 16.01
N ASP A 259 -29.81 0.39 17.00
CA ASP A 259 -29.14 0.31 18.32
C ASP A 259 -27.65 0.71 18.43
N ILE A 260 -27.37 2.03 18.44
CA ILE A 260 -26.47 2.65 19.43
C ILE A 260 -27.02 4.05 19.79
N ILE A 261 -27.65 4.16 20.97
CA ILE A 261 -27.82 5.39 21.76
C ILE A 261 -26.66 5.48 22.75
#